data_AF-A0A851VZF4-F1
#
_entry.id   AF-A0A851VZF4-F1
#
_cell.length_a   1.000
_cell.length_b   1.000
_cell.length_c   1.000
_cell.angle_alpha   90.00
_cell.angle_beta   90.00
_cell.angle_gamma   90.00
#
_symmetry.space_group_name_H-M   'P 1'
#
loop_
_entity.id
_entity.type
_entity.pdbx_description
1 polymer ?
#
loop_
_entity_poly.entity_id
_entity_poly.type
_entity_poly.pdbx_seq_one_letter_code
_entity_poly.pdbx_strand_id
1 'polypeptide(L)' 'AVPAPVPLPEPPPESPDPPLECGACPKSFPSAAALARHRRFVHRLERRHRCGACGKMFKKSSHLRNHARTHTG' A
#
# COMPACT_ATOMS: atom_id res chain seq x y z
N ALA A 1 -5.73 -2.67 -46.71
CA ALA A 1 -6.05 -2.59 -45.27
C ALA A 1 -5.05 -1.64 -44.63
N VAL A 2 -5.47 -0.44 -44.25
CA VAL A 2 -4.59 0.49 -43.54
C VAL A 2 -4.50 0.03 -42.07
N PRO A 3 -3.30 -0.17 -41.50
CA PRO A 3 -3.19 -0.51 -40.09
C PRO A 3 -3.71 0.66 -39.25
N ALA A 4 -4.62 0.37 -38.32
CA ALA A 4 -5.13 1.38 -37.41
C ALA A 4 -3.96 1.94 -36.56
N PRO A 5 -3.88 3.27 -36.39
CA PRO A 5 -2.87 3.86 -35.52
C PRO A 5 -3.11 3.37 -34.09
N VAL A 6 -2.11 2.71 -33.50
CA VAL A 6 -2.16 2.29 -32.11
C VAL A 6 -2.10 3.57 -31.25
N PRO A 7 -3.11 3.87 -30.41
CA PRO A 7 -3.04 5.03 -29.53
C PRO A 7 -1.88 4.84 -28.56
N LEU A 8 -0.91 5.76 -28.60
CA LEU A 8 0.18 5.83 -27.63
C LEU A 8 -0.43 6.10 -26.24
N PRO A 9 0.00 5.41 -25.17
CA PRO A 9 -0.47 5.72 -23.83
C PRO A 9 -0.09 7.15 -23.47
N GLU A 10 -1.09 7.97 -23.14
CA GLU A 10 -0.87 9.35 -22.68
C GLU A 10 0.04 9.32 -21.43
N PRO A 11 1.10 10.15 -21.37
CA PRO A 11 1.94 10.23 -20.19
C PRO A 11 1.10 10.74 -19.00
N PRO A 12 1.26 10.19 -17.79
CA PRO A 12 0.53 10.66 -16.62
C PRO A 12 0.86 12.14 -16.37
N PRO A 13 -0.07 12.93 -15.80
CA PRO A 13 0.19 14.34 -15.53
C PRO A 13 1.40 14.50 -14.62
N GLU A 14 2.53 14.94 -15.20
CA GLU A 14 3.76 15.23 -14.49
C GLU A 14 3.55 16.48 -13.64
N SER A 15 3.16 16.26 -12.38
CA SER A 15 3.31 17.26 -11.34
C SER A 15 4.81 17.38 -11.03
N PRO A 16 5.41 18.57 -11.01
CA PRO A 16 6.86 18.76 -10.88
C PRO A 16 7.43 18.35 -9.52
N ASP A 17 6.57 17.98 -8.57
CA ASP A 17 6.96 17.38 -7.30
C ASP A 17 6.95 15.85 -7.41
N PRO A 18 8.06 15.17 -7.05
CA PRO A 18 8.09 13.72 -7.06
C PRO A 18 6.97 13.18 -6.17
N PRO A 19 6.11 12.29 -6.70
CA PRO A 19 5.03 11.71 -5.91
C PRO A 19 5.63 11.00 -4.70
N LEU A 20 5.20 11.40 -3.51
CA LEU A 20 5.68 10.82 -2.25
C LEU A 20 4.98 9.48 -2.05
N GLU A 21 5.74 8.42 -2.23
CA GLU A 21 5.27 7.05 -2.11
C GLU A 21 5.08 6.62 -0.65
N CYS A 22 4.05 5.82 -0.40
CA CYS A 22 3.85 5.21 0.89
C CYS A 22 4.68 3.92 1.01
N GLY A 23 5.67 3.88 1.89
CA GLY A 23 6.46 2.65 2.13
C GLY A 23 5.69 1.45 2.70
N ALA A 24 4.36 1.54 2.89
CA ALA A 24 3.49 0.47 3.38
C ALA A 24 2.42 0.03 2.36
N CYS A 25 2.23 0.74 1.25
CA CYS A 25 1.30 0.36 0.18
C CYS A 25 1.66 1.07 -1.13
N PRO A 26 1.21 0.58 -2.31
CA PRO A 26 1.55 1.18 -3.61
C PRO A 26 0.83 2.52 -3.90
N LYS A 27 0.50 3.31 -2.87
CA LYS A 27 -0.13 4.64 -3.03
C LYS A 27 0.90 5.75 -2.97
N SER A 28 0.79 6.66 -3.92
CA SER A 28 1.58 7.88 -4.04
C SER A 28 0.73 9.12 -3.74
N PHE A 29 1.36 10.14 -3.16
CA PHE A 29 0.69 11.38 -2.75
C PHE A 29 1.45 12.61 -3.25
N PRO A 30 0.76 13.71 -3.60
CA PRO A 30 1.39 14.92 -4.12
C PRO A 30 2.11 15.75 -3.06
N SER A 31 2.00 15.40 -1.77
CA SER A 31 2.61 16.19 -0.69
C SER A 31 2.84 15.36 0.57
N ALA A 32 3.86 15.75 1.36
CA ALA A 32 4.21 15.07 2.60
C ALA A 32 3.08 15.11 3.63
N ALA A 33 2.31 16.21 3.69
CA ALA A 33 1.15 16.32 4.57
C ALA A 33 0.03 15.33 4.19
N ALA A 34 -0.20 15.09 2.90
CA ALA A 34 -1.17 14.12 2.41
C ALA A 34 -0.71 12.68 2.73
N LEU A 35 0.57 12.37 2.48
CA LEU A 35 1.17 11.09 2.85
C LEU A 35 1.12 10.84 4.37
N ALA A 36 1.46 11.83 5.19
CA ALA A 36 1.46 11.72 6.65
C ALA A 36 0.06 11.47 7.20
N ARG A 37 -0.96 12.17 6.67
CA ARG A 37 -2.37 11.93 6.98
C ARG A 37 -2.75 10.51 6.56
N HIS A 38 -2.51 10.13 5.32
CA HIS A 38 -2.77 8.79 4.83
C HIS A 38 -2.15 7.71 5.74
N ARG A 39 -0.86 7.84 6.07
CA ARG A 39 -0.16 6.91 6.96
C ARG A 39 -0.77 6.88 8.37
N ARG A 40 -1.22 8.02 8.88
CA ARG A 40 -1.86 8.12 10.21
C ARG A 40 -3.30 7.60 10.24
N PHE A 41 -4.04 7.63 9.14
CA PHE A 41 -5.44 7.20 9.11
C PHE A 41 -5.59 5.77 8.59
N VAL A 42 -4.88 5.43 7.50
CA VAL A 42 -4.94 4.11 6.85
C VAL A 42 -3.95 3.16 7.52
N HIS A 43 -2.67 3.57 7.63
CA HIS A 43 -1.64 2.69 8.16
C HIS A 43 -1.52 2.65 9.69
N ARG A 44 -2.18 3.55 10.43
CA ARG A 44 -2.34 3.39 11.88
C ARG A 44 -3.12 2.12 12.24
N LEU A 45 -4.00 1.68 11.36
CA LEU A 45 -4.72 0.40 11.47
C LEU A 45 -4.03 -0.70 10.67
N GLU A 46 -3.29 -0.43 9.60
CA GLU A 46 -2.47 -1.48 8.95
C GLU A 46 -1.20 -1.84 9.74
N ARG A 47 -0.80 -1.03 10.73
CA ARG A 47 0.15 -1.43 11.79
C ARG A 47 -0.36 -2.57 12.67
N ARG A 48 -1.58 -3.05 12.44
CA ARG A 48 -2.07 -4.22 13.17
C ARG A 48 -1.28 -5.45 12.71
N HIS A 49 -0.46 -5.94 13.63
CA HIS A 49 -0.10 -7.33 13.83
C HIS A 49 -0.02 -8.18 12.55
N ARG A 50 1.03 -7.95 11.76
CA ARG A 50 1.42 -8.82 10.65
C ARG A 50 2.03 -10.11 11.19
N CYS A 51 1.63 -11.24 10.64
CA CYS A 51 2.28 -12.52 10.92
C CYS A 51 3.64 -12.58 10.21
N GLY A 52 4.70 -12.80 10.98
CA GLY A 52 6.05 -12.94 10.42
C GLY A 52 6.24 -14.20 9.57
N ALA A 53 5.45 -15.25 9.81
CA ALA A 53 5.58 -16.53 9.09
C ALA A 53 4.93 -16.52 7.70
N CYS A 54 3.78 -15.86 7.53
CA CYS A 54 3.03 -15.89 6.27
C CYS A 54 2.63 -14.51 5.74
N GLY A 55 3.00 -13.44 6.43
CA GLY A 55 2.68 -12.07 6.02
C GLY A 55 1.21 -11.65 6.19
N LYS A 56 0.32 -12.52 6.69
CA LYS A 56 -1.09 -12.17 6.92
C LYS A 56 -1.25 -11.04 7.93
N MET A 57 -2.11 -10.08 7.64
CA MET A 57 -2.38 -8.92 8.48
C MET A 57 -3.64 -9.15 9.30
N PHE A 58 -3.57 -8.93 10.61
CA PHE A 58 -4.68 -9.17 11.52
C PHE A 58 -5.21 -7.90 12.10
N LYS A 59 -6.53 -7.79 12.25
CA LYS A 59 -7.13 -6.59 12.83
C LYS A 59 -6.88 -6.41 14.35
N LYS A 60 -6.41 -7.42 15.08
CA LYS A 60 -6.17 -7.36 16.53
C LYS A 60 -4.94 -8.19 16.90
N SER A 61 -4.22 -7.77 17.94
CA SER A 61 -3.09 -8.53 18.49
C SER A 61 -3.49 -9.94 18.89
N SER A 62 -4.67 -10.08 19.50
CA SER A 62 -5.22 -11.36 19.93
C SER A 62 -5.45 -12.32 18.76
N HIS A 63 -5.93 -11.82 17.62
CA HIS A 63 -6.11 -12.64 16.42
C HIS A 63 -4.78 -13.05 15.81
N LEU A 64 -3.78 -12.14 15.75
CA LEU A 64 -2.44 -12.55 15.32
C LEU A 64 -1.86 -13.62 16.25
N ARG A 65 -1.96 -13.44 17.57
CA ARG A 65 -1.40 -14.39 18.53
C ARG A 65 -2.08 -15.76 18.49
N ASN A 66 -3.38 -15.81 18.18
CA ASN A 66 -4.06 -17.08 17.93
C ASN A 66 -3.61 -17.71 16.61
N HIS A 67 -3.52 -16.89 15.55
CA HIS A 67 -3.05 -17.34 14.25
C HIS A 67 -1.59 -17.81 14.29
N ALA A 68 -0.69 -17.15 15.02
CA ALA A 68 0.71 -17.54 15.10
C ALA A 68 0.89 -18.97 15.63
N ARG A 69 -0.01 -19.41 16.53
CA ARG A 69 -0.02 -20.79 17.05
C ARG A 69 -0.36 -21.84 15.99
N THR A 70 -1.00 -21.47 14.88
CA THR A 70 -1.27 -22.42 13.79
C THR A 70 -0.04 -22.72 12.94
N HIS A 71 1.04 -21.94 13.07
CA HIS A 71 2.30 -22.18 12.36
C HIS A 71 3.29 -23.01 13.17
N THR A 72 3.18 -22.96 14.49
CA THR A 72 4.05 -23.70 15.42
C THR A 72 3.46 -25.04 15.84
N GLY A 73 2.34 -25.45 15.22
CA GLY A 73 1.72 -26.75 15.40
C GLY A 73 2.46 -27.83 14.62
#